data_AF-A0AAJ2L8E8-F1
#
_entry.id   AF-A0AAJ2L8E8-F1
#
_cell.length_a   1.000
_cell.length_b   1.000
_cell.length_c   1.000
_cell.angle_alpha   90.00
_cell.angle_beta   90.00
_cell.angle_gamma   90.00
#
_symmetry.space_group_name_H-M   'P 1'
#
loop_
_entity.id
_entity.type
_entity.pdbx_description
1 polymer ?
#
loop_
_entity_poly.entity_id
_entity_poly.type
_entity_poly.pdbx_seq_one_letter_code
_entity_poly.pdbx_strand_id
1 'polypeptide(L)'
;MVKSKHQLELNEPNIKRILDAGRIETELECEQVTLAKRYLRLHEENLPDLGTTIKALSNLIIEFEDRRWSDRSLITDAQIEESDAAVIQAEKEYVFIRQRRNLILAKLQELSLKQKDLALLLNHSKSYTSELLNGVRPFSTNDLKLIHLLFEIPLTDLIITIPSQETLSRLETAIDKISSFNPKAKLLRETLANRPVAKGFLPDNWDEEDAEEETEPEKHADELTLSNK
;
A
#
# COMPACT_ATOMS: atom_id res chain seq x y z
N MET A 1 -21.11 18.24 18.06
CA MET A 1 -20.96 18.36 16.59
C MET A 1 -20.83 16.96 16.02
N VAL A 2 -21.69 16.64 15.06
CA VAL A 2 -21.86 15.31 14.47
C VAL A 2 -20.61 14.94 13.67
N LYS A 3 -19.82 13.97 14.14
CA LYS A 3 -18.77 13.34 13.33
C LYS A 3 -19.48 12.57 12.20
N SER A 4 -19.25 13.02 10.97
CA SER A 4 -19.88 12.50 9.76
C SER A 4 -19.73 10.98 9.66
N LYS A 5 -20.84 10.32 9.36
CA LYS A 5 -20.95 8.89 9.05
C LYS A 5 -20.06 8.51 7.86
N HIS A 6 -19.38 7.37 7.99
CA HIS A 6 -18.79 6.54 6.94
C HIS A 6 -18.16 7.28 5.75
N GLN A 7 -16.93 7.75 5.93
CA GLN A 7 -15.96 7.45 4.89
C GLN A 7 -15.63 5.96 5.09
N LEU A 8 -15.99 5.13 4.10
CA LEU A 8 -15.36 3.83 3.94
C LEU A 8 -13.90 4.15 3.61
N GLU A 9 -13.09 4.40 4.65
CA GLU A 9 -11.65 4.33 4.50
C GLU A 9 -11.38 2.90 4.04
N LEU A 10 -10.88 2.78 2.81
CA LEU A 10 -10.15 1.58 2.44
C LEU A 10 -9.11 1.40 3.55
N ASN A 11 -9.03 0.21 4.15
CA ASN A 11 -8.01 -0.13 5.16
C ASN A 11 -6.60 -0.20 4.53
N GLU A 12 -6.34 0.65 3.54
CA GLU A 12 -5.08 0.76 2.85
C GLU A 12 -4.10 1.59 3.67
N PRO A 13 -2.81 1.24 3.64
CA PRO A 13 -1.74 2.06 4.20
C PRO A 13 -1.86 3.51 3.72
N ASN A 14 -1.72 4.45 4.65
CA ASN A 14 -1.74 5.88 4.35
C ASN A 14 -0.56 6.57 5.05
N ILE A 15 0.61 6.42 4.43
CA ILE A 15 1.88 6.95 4.93
C ILE A 15 1.80 8.47 5.07
N LYS A 16 1.14 9.14 4.12
CA LYS A 16 0.96 10.59 4.18
C LYS A 16 0.15 11.03 5.39
N ARG A 17 -0.90 10.30 5.76
CA ARG A 17 -1.65 10.55 7.00
C ARG A 17 -0.78 10.40 8.25
N ILE A 18 0.08 9.38 8.29
CA ILE A 18 1.00 9.15 9.43
C ILE A 18 2.03 10.28 9.52
N LEU A 19 2.59 10.71 8.39
CA LEU A 19 3.49 11.87 8.31
C LEU A 19 2.81 13.16 8.79
N ASP A 20 1.58 13.40 8.37
CA ASP A 20 0.81 14.59 8.74
C ASP A 20 0.40 14.56 10.23
N ALA A 21 0.16 13.37 10.80
CA ALA A 21 -0.10 13.18 12.24
C ALA A 21 1.17 13.35 13.09
N GLY A 22 2.35 13.09 12.51
CA GLY A 22 3.64 13.25 13.18
C GLY A 22 3.91 12.22 14.28
N ARG A 23 3.17 11.11 14.34
CA ARG A 23 3.40 10.00 15.28
C ARG A 23 2.91 8.67 14.71
N ILE A 24 3.58 7.58 15.10
CA ILE A 24 3.15 6.20 14.87
C ILE A 24 2.45 5.68 16.13
N GLU A 25 1.27 5.07 15.98
CA GLU A 25 0.46 4.59 17.10
C GLU A 25 0.49 3.07 17.30
N THR A 26 0.71 2.31 16.22
CA THR A 26 0.57 0.84 16.22
C THR A 26 1.79 0.16 15.58
N GLU A 27 2.01 -1.13 15.87
CA GLU A 27 3.05 -1.92 15.17
C GLU A 27 2.80 -1.93 13.66
N LEU A 28 1.53 -2.06 13.25
CA LEU A 28 1.19 -2.09 11.82
C LEU A 28 1.59 -0.80 11.10
N GLU A 29 1.31 0.36 11.71
CA GLU A 29 1.76 1.64 11.16
C GLU A 29 3.29 1.74 11.12
N CYS A 30 3.99 1.21 12.11
CA CYS A 30 5.45 1.14 12.13
C CYS A 30 5.98 0.34 10.94
N GLU A 31 5.45 -0.86 10.72
CA GLU A 31 5.86 -1.73 9.62
C GLU A 31 5.52 -1.16 8.25
N GLN A 32 4.32 -0.57 8.09
CA GLN A 32 3.94 0.13 6.86
C GLN A 32 4.91 1.29 6.55
N VAL A 33 5.27 2.09 7.55
CA VAL A 33 6.23 3.18 7.42
C VAL A 33 7.64 2.67 7.11
N THR A 34 8.05 1.57 7.73
CA THR A 34 9.35 0.92 7.47
C THR A 34 9.46 0.44 6.02
N LEU A 35 8.44 -0.24 5.51
CA LEU A 35 8.39 -0.68 4.10
C LEU A 35 8.37 0.52 3.13
N ALA A 36 7.55 1.54 3.42
CA ALA A 36 7.51 2.76 2.61
C ALA A 36 8.86 3.49 2.59
N LYS A 37 9.55 3.57 3.73
CA LYS A 37 10.89 4.14 3.82
C LYS A 37 11.90 3.36 2.98
N ARG A 38 11.87 2.02 3.03
CA ARG A 38 12.74 1.14 2.23
C ARG A 38 12.54 1.42 0.73
N TYR A 39 11.28 1.45 0.29
CA TYR A 39 10.93 1.79 -1.09
C TYR A 39 11.49 3.16 -1.52
N LEU A 40 11.21 4.22 -0.75
CA LEU A 40 11.65 5.58 -1.09
C LEU A 40 13.17 5.70 -1.17
N ARG A 41 13.92 4.96 -0.34
CA ARG A 41 15.37 4.96 -0.36
C ARG A 41 15.95 4.36 -1.65
N LEU A 42 15.31 3.33 -2.20
CA LEU A 42 15.75 2.71 -3.45
C LEU A 42 15.50 3.60 -4.66
N HIS A 43 14.46 4.44 -4.58
CA HIS A 43 14.09 5.39 -5.63
C HIS A 43 14.68 6.79 -5.42
N GLU A 44 15.57 6.99 -4.44
CA GLU A 44 16.19 8.28 -4.10
C GLU A 44 17.03 8.84 -5.25
N GLU A 45 17.67 7.98 -6.06
CA GLU A 45 18.47 8.39 -7.21
C GLU A 45 17.63 9.01 -8.34
N ASN A 46 16.33 8.66 -8.42
CA ASN A 46 15.44 9.08 -9.50
C ASN A 46 14.53 10.27 -9.12
N LEU A 47 14.51 10.69 -7.85
CA LEU A 47 13.60 11.71 -7.33
C LEU A 47 14.35 12.71 -6.41
N PRO A 48 14.73 13.90 -6.90
CA PRO A 48 15.30 14.93 -6.04
C PRO A 48 14.29 15.35 -4.95
N ASP A 49 14.79 15.62 -3.73
CA ASP A 49 14.02 16.07 -2.54
C ASP A 49 13.36 14.97 -1.65
N LEU A 50 13.61 13.68 -1.92
CA LEU A 50 13.12 12.59 -1.06
C LEU A 50 13.80 12.50 0.31
N GLY A 51 15.03 12.99 0.45
CA GLY A 51 15.81 12.86 1.67
C GLY A 51 15.14 13.47 2.91
N THR A 52 14.34 14.53 2.73
CA THR A 52 13.56 15.15 3.82
C THR A 52 12.45 14.22 4.33
N THR A 53 11.74 13.57 3.40
CA THR A 53 10.68 12.62 3.71
C THR A 53 11.26 11.34 4.35
N ILE A 54 12.34 10.80 3.80
CA ILE A 54 13.02 9.61 4.35
C ILE A 54 13.50 9.88 5.79
N LYS A 55 14.05 11.07 6.04
CA LYS A 55 14.45 11.49 7.38
C LYS A 55 13.26 11.62 8.33
N ALA A 56 12.15 12.20 7.86
CA ALA A 56 10.93 12.29 8.67
C ALA A 56 10.40 10.90 9.06
N LEU A 57 10.31 9.97 8.10
CA LEU A 57 9.92 8.57 8.38
C LEU A 57 10.88 7.89 9.35
N SER A 58 12.19 8.12 9.21
CA SER A 58 13.20 7.56 10.12
C SER A 58 13.01 8.04 11.55
N ASN A 59 12.76 9.34 11.74
CA ASN A 59 12.53 9.91 13.06
C ASN A 59 11.28 9.32 13.72
N LEU A 60 10.20 9.12 12.95
CA LEU A 60 8.96 8.52 13.46
C LEU A 60 9.16 7.08 13.94
N ILE A 61 9.92 6.27 13.17
CA ILE A 61 10.25 4.89 13.54
C ILE A 61 11.06 4.89 14.84
N ILE A 62 12.14 5.69 14.91
CA ILE A 62 13.00 5.75 16.10
C ILE A 62 12.20 6.16 17.33
N GLU A 63 11.35 7.19 17.23
CA GLU A 63 10.52 7.63 18.35
C GLU A 63 9.56 6.53 18.83
N PHE A 64 9.00 5.74 17.90
CA PHE A 64 8.13 4.63 18.24
C PHE A 64 8.89 3.49 18.93
N GLU A 65 10.03 3.09 18.36
CA GLU A 65 10.91 2.06 18.92
C GLU A 65 11.42 2.44 20.32
N ASP A 66 11.83 3.69 20.52
CA ASP A 66 12.27 4.20 21.82
C ASP A 66 11.15 4.13 22.87
N ARG A 67 9.89 4.36 22.47
CA ARG A 67 8.76 4.29 23.39
C ARG A 67 8.32 2.87 23.73
N ARG A 68 8.44 1.92 22.80
CA ARG A 68 7.83 0.59 22.93
C ARG A 68 8.82 -0.57 23.10
N TRP A 69 10.05 -0.39 22.63
CA TRP A 69 11.05 -1.46 22.48
C TRP A 69 12.40 -1.16 23.17
N SER A 70 12.56 0.02 23.79
CA SER A 70 13.82 0.43 24.44
C SER A 70 14.19 -0.40 25.67
N ASP A 71 13.22 -0.76 26.52
CA ASP A 71 13.46 -1.56 27.71
C ASP A 71 13.24 -3.05 27.45
N ARG A 72 14.34 -3.75 27.15
CA ARG A 72 14.33 -5.20 26.87
C ARG A 72 13.79 -6.06 28.01
N SER A 73 13.81 -5.56 29.25
CA SER A 73 13.32 -6.31 30.41
C SER A 73 11.80 -6.30 30.56
N LEU A 74 11.12 -5.38 29.85
CA LEU A 74 9.66 -5.20 29.89
C LEU A 74 8.95 -5.74 28.63
N ILE A 75 9.71 -6.22 27.64
CA ILE A 75 9.15 -6.82 26.43
C ILE A 75 8.45 -8.13 26.80
N THR A 76 7.19 -8.25 26.40
CA THR A 76 6.36 -9.44 26.64
C THR A 76 6.24 -10.28 25.38
N ASP A 77 6.01 -11.58 25.53
CA ASP A 77 5.76 -12.48 24.39
C ASP A 77 4.57 -12.01 23.53
N ALA A 78 3.51 -11.49 24.16
CA ALA A 78 2.36 -10.92 23.46
C ALA A 78 2.73 -9.71 22.58
N GLN A 79 3.70 -8.89 23.01
CA GLN A 79 4.19 -7.76 22.22
C GLN A 79 5.00 -8.24 21.01
N ILE A 80 5.77 -9.31 21.16
CA ILE A 80 6.50 -9.96 20.04
C ILE A 80 5.49 -10.53 19.03
N GLU A 81 4.48 -11.25 19.50
CA GLU A 81 3.42 -11.80 18.63
C GLU A 81 2.65 -10.71 17.87
N GLU A 82 2.38 -9.56 18.51
CA GLU A 82 1.76 -8.41 17.85
C GLU A 82 2.65 -7.85 16.73
N SER A 83 3.96 -7.74 16.99
CA SER A 83 4.95 -7.28 16.00
C SER A 83 5.05 -8.24 14.82
N ASP A 84 5.18 -9.54 15.08
CA ASP A 84 5.23 -10.58 14.04
C ASP A 84 3.95 -10.54 13.18
N ALA A 85 2.78 -10.38 13.80
CA ALA A 85 1.52 -10.26 13.08
C ALA A 85 1.43 -8.99 12.22
N ALA A 86 1.98 -7.87 12.72
CA ALA A 86 2.04 -6.60 12.01
C ALA A 86 2.96 -6.68 10.78
N VAL A 87 4.13 -7.31 10.90
CA VAL A 87 5.05 -7.56 9.78
C VAL A 87 4.35 -8.32 8.67
N ILE A 88 3.76 -9.48 9.00
CA ILE A 88 3.05 -10.32 8.02
C ILE A 88 1.93 -9.56 7.32
N GLN A 89 1.21 -8.70 8.05
CA GLN A 89 0.12 -7.91 7.50
C GLN A 89 0.66 -6.83 6.55
N ALA A 90 1.63 -6.05 6.99
CA ALA A 90 2.22 -4.96 6.20
C ALA A 90 2.86 -5.47 4.91
N GLU A 91 3.56 -6.61 4.96
CA GLU A 91 4.15 -7.24 3.79
C GLU A 91 3.08 -7.64 2.76
N LYS A 92 1.98 -8.25 3.20
CA LYS A 92 0.89 -8.63 2.28
C LYS A 92 0.20 -7.42 1.68
N GLU A 93 -0.01 -6.37 2.45
CA GLU A 93 -0.55 -5.09 1.96
C GLU A 93 0.39 -4.49 0.91
N TYR A 94 1.69 -4.54 1.15
CA TYR A 94 2.70 -4.03 0.23
C TYR A 94 2.77 -4.84 -1.07
N VAL A 95 2.78 -6.18 -0.99
CA VAL A 95 2.68 -7.07 -2.17
C VAL A 95 1.45 -6.71 -3.00
N PHE A 96 0.30 -6.52 -2.33
CA PHE A 96 -0.94 -6.17 -3.01
C PHE A 96 -0.83 -4.82 -3.74
N ILE A 97 -0.32 -3.79 -3.06
CA ILE A 97 -0.14 -2.45 -3.65
C ILE A 97 0.76 -2.52 -4.88
N ARG A 98 1.84 -3.29 -4.84
CA ARG A 98 2.76 -3.49 -5.97
C ARG A 98 2.10 -4.22 -7.13
N GLN A 99 1.39 -5.31 -6.86
CA GLN A 99 0.65 -6.04 -7.89
C GLN A 99 -0.39 -5.15 -8.56
N ARG A 100 -1.15 -4.38 -7.77
CA ARG A 100 -2.11 -3.39 -8.27
C ARG A 100 -1.44 -2.35 -9.16
N ARG A 101 -0.32 -1.77 -8.72
CA ARG A 101 0.47 -0.82 -9.52
C ARG A 101 0.85 -1.44 -10.87
N ASN A 102 1.40 -2.65 -10.86
CA ASN A 102 1.87 -3.32 -12.07
C ASN A 102 0.71 -3.62 -13.04
N LEU A 103 -0.45 -4.05 -12.52
CA LEU A 103 -1.65 -4.26 -13.34
C LEU A 103 -2.13 -2.96 -14.00
N ILE A 104 -2.15 -1.86 -13.25
CA ILE A 104 -2.54 -0.54 -13.78
C ILE A 104 -1.55 -0.07 -14.85
N LEU A 105 -0.24 -0.18 -14.58
CA LEU A 105 0.80 0.24 -15.53
C LEU A 105 0.80 -0.61 -16.80
N ALA A 106 0.64 -1.93 -16.68
CA ALA A 106 0.51 -2.82 -17.83
C ALA A 106 -0.68 -2.45 -18.71
N LYS A 107 -1.84 -2.14 -18.11
CA LYS A 107 -3.03 -1.70 -18.86
C LYS A 107 -2.84 -0.34 -19.53
N LEU A 108 -2.12 0.58 -18.91
CA LEU A 108 -1.75 1.83 -19.56
C LEU A 108 -0.84 1.57 -20.78
N GLN A 109 0.16 0.72 -20.62
CA GLN A 109 1.10 0.37 -21.70
C GLN A 109 0.39 -0.32 -22.88
N GLU A 110 -0.51 -1.27 -22.62
CA GLU A 110 -1.35 -1.91 -23.65
C GLU A 110 -2.12 -0.89 -24.50
N LEU A 111 -2.53 0.22 -23.89
CA LEU A 111 -3.27 1.31 -24.53
C LEU A 111 -2.36 2.45 -25.04
N SER A 112 -1.03 2.27 -24.97
CA SER A 112 -0.04 3.32 -25.29
C SER A 112 -0.22 4.62 -24.50
N LEU A 113 -0.73 4.53 -23.27
CA LEU A 113 -0.92 5.63 -22.33
C LEU A 113 0.27 5.72 -21.37
N LYS A 114 0.57 6.93 -20.91
CA LYS A 114 1.57 7.20 -19.86
C LYS A 114 0.89 7.52 -18.53
N GLN A 115 1.65 7.51 -17.43
CA GLN A 115 1.15 7.86 -16.09
C GLN A 115 0.49 9.25 -16.02
N LYS A 116 0.96 10.22 -16.82
CA LYS A 116 0.35 11.56 -16.92
C LYS A 116 -1.09 11.50 -17.45
N ASP A 117 -1.39 10.51 -18.30
CA ASP A 117 -2.72 10.34 -18.90
C ASP A 117 -3.66 9.71 -17.88
N LEU A 118 -3.16 8.78 -17.05
CA LEU A 118 -3.89 8.31 -15.86
C LEU A 118 -4.22 9.46 -14.91
N ALA A 119 -3.27 10.36 -14.66
CA ALA A 119 -3.51 11.53 -13.82
C ALA A 119 -4.66 12.40 -14.36
N LEU A 120 -4.71 12.61 -15.68
CA LEU A 120 -5.81 13.31 -16.34
C LEU A 120 -7.14 12.55 -16.24
N LEU A 121 -7.14 11.23 -16.46
CA LEU A 121 -8.34 10.38 -16.37
C LEU A 121 -8.96 10.38 -14.97
N LEU A 122 -8.12 10.40 -13.93
CA LEU A 122 -8.56 10.43 -12.54
C LEU A 122 -8.77 11.85 -11.99
N ASN A 123 -8.49 12.88 -12.79
CA ASN A 123 -8.55 14.29 -12.39
C ASN A 123 -7.63 14.62 -11.19
N HIS A 124 -6.40 14.13 -11.23
CA HIS A 124 -5.37 14.32 -10.22
C HIS A 124 -4.12 15.00 -10.79
N SER A 125 -3.24 15.49 -9.92
CA SER A 125 -1.91 15.95 -10.35
C SER A 125 -0.99 14.76 -10.64
N LYS A 126 0.07 14.98 -11.43
CA LYS A 126 1.10 13.95 -11.69
C LYS A 126 1.73 13.46 -10.38
N SER A 127 2.04 14.39 -9.48
CA SER A 127 2.62 14.06 -8.16
C SER A 127 1.66 13.21 -7.33
N TYR A 128 0.38 13.63 -7.22
CA TYR A 128 -0.62 12.87 -6.47
C TYR A 128 -0.85 11.47 -7.04
N THR A 129 -0.91 11.34 -8.37
CA THR A 129 -1.05 10.03 -9.04
C THR A 129 0.14 9.12 -8.80
N SER A 130 1.35 9.68 -8.70
CA SER A 130 2.55 8.93 -8.30
C SER A 130 2.44 8.44 -6.86
N GLU A 131 2.01 9.29 -5.93
CA GLU A 131 1.75 8.90 -4.54
C GLU A 131 0.70 7.79 -4.42
N LEU A 132 -0.36 7.83 -5.24
CA LEU A 132 -1.39 6.79 -5.31
C LEU A 132 -0.84 5.45 -5.80
N LEU A 133 -0.14 5.45 -6.94
CA LEU A 133 0.42 4.24 -7.55
C LEU A 133 1.45 3.57 -6.64
N ASN A 134 2.23 4.38 -5.91
CA ASN A 134 3.27 3.88 -5.02
C ASN A 134 2.77 3.55 -3.60
N GLY A 135 1.47 3.71 -3.33
CA GLY A 135 0.88 3.40 -2.02
C GLY A 135 1.26 4.35 -0.89
N VAL A 136 1.84 5.53 -1.19
CA VAL A 136 2.05 6.60 -0.20
C VAL A 136 0.71 7.18 0.25
N ARG A 137 -0.24 7.24 -0.69
CA ARG A 137 -1.65 7.54 -0.46
C ARG A 137 -2.53 6.41 -0.99
N PRO A 138 -3.65 6.12 -0.31
CA PRO A 138 -4.63 5.18 -0.82
C PRO A 138 -5.42 5.79 -1.97
N PHE A 139 -5.82 4.96 -2.94
CA PHE A 139 -6.80 5.38 -3.94
C PHE A 139 -8.15 5.67 -3.26
N SER A 140 -8.91 6.62 -3.78
CA SER A 140 -10.30 6.74 -3.37
C SER A 140 -11.14 5.63 -3.99
N THR A 141 -12.27 5.31 -3.38
CA THR A 141 -13.26 4.38 -3.96
C THR A 141 -13.70 4.81 -5.36
N ASN A 142 -13.72 6.12 -5.64
CA ASN A 142 -14.06 6.61 -6.98
C ASN A 142 -12.94 6.34 -7.99
N ASP A 143 -11.68 6.55 -7.60
CA ASP A 143 -10.53 6.25 -8.45
C ASP A 143 -10.52 4.76 -8.82
N LEU A 144 -10.71 3.87 -7.84
CA LEU A 144 -10.73 2.42 -8.07
C LEU A 144 -11.89 2.00 -8.99
N LYS A 145 -13.07 2.63 -8.85
CA LYS A 145 -14.20 2.38 -9.76
C LYS A 145 -13.90 2.82 -11.19
N LEU A 146 -13.25 3.96 -11.37
CA LEU A 146 -12.85 4.45 -12.69
C LEU A 146 -11.80 3.54 -13.32
N ILE A 147 -10.78 3.12 -12.56
CA ILE A 147 -9.76 2.17 -13.02
C ILE A 147 -10.40 0.84 -13.42
N HIS A 148 -11.29 0.30 -12.59
CA HIS A 148 -12.04 -0.92 -12.90
C HIS A 148 -12.82 -0.78 -14.21
N LEU A 149 -13.56 0.33 -14.37
CA LEU A 149 -14.38 0.57 -15.55
C LEU A 149 -13.55 0.75 -16.82
N LEU A 150 -12.44 1.48 -16.74
CA LEU A 150 -11.64 1.87 -17.91
C LEU A 150 -10.69 0.75 -18.36
N PHE A 151 -10.11 0.00 -17.42
CA PHE A 151 -9.08 -1.00 -17.70
C PHE A 151 -9.55 -2.44 -17.52
N GLU A 152 -10.83 -2.63 -17.17
CA GLU A 152 -11.45 -3.94 -16.96
C GLU A 152 -10.70 -4.83 -15.93
N ILE A 153 -9.97 -4.21 -15.01
CA ILE A 153 -9.26 -4.92 -13.92
C ILE A 153 -10.28 -5.28 -12.84
N PRO A 154 -10.36 -6.55 -12.38
CA PRO A 154 -11.26 -6.94 -11.31
C PRO A 154 -11.04 -6.11 -10.03
N LEU A 155 -12.13 -5.71 -9.37
CA LEU A 155 -12.05 -4.96 -8.10
C LEU A 155 -11.28 -5.71 -7.00
N THR A 156 -11.25 -7.04 -7.04
CA THR A 156 -10.48 -7.89 -6.12
C THR A 156 -8.97 -7.67 -6.23
N ASP A 157 -8.49 -7.20 -7.38
CA ASP A 157 -7.09 -6.91 -7.66
C ASP A 157 -6.76 -5.42 -7.46
N LEU A 158 -7.80 -4.61 -7.17
CA LEU A 158 -7.69 -3.17 -6.96
C LEU A 158 -7.90 -2.74 -5.50
N ILE A 159 -8.64 -3.53 -4.71
CA ILE A 159 -8.95 -3.26 -3.30
C ILE A 159 -8.25 -4.26 -2.40
N ILE A 160 -7.55 -3.79 -1.36
CA ILE A 160 -7.01 -4.68 -0.33
C ILE A 160 -8.17 -5.42 0.34
N THR A 161 -8.23 -6.74 0.14
CA THR A 161 -9.28 -7.62 0.69
C THR A 161 -8.88 -8.26 2.03
N ILE A 162 -7.70 -7.91 2.54
CA ILE A 162 -7.14 -8.47 3.77
C ILE A 162 -7.71 -7.72 4.97
N PRO A 163 -8.54 -8.35 5.83
CA PRO A 163 -9.07 -7.71 7.02
C PRO A 163 -7.98 -7.55 8.08
N SER A 164 -8.07 -6.46 8.86
CA SER A 164 -7.20 -6.27 10.02
C SER A 164 -7.44 -7.34 11.10
N GLN A 165 -6.43 -7.61 11.92
CA GLN A 165 -6.56 -8.55 13.04
C GLN A 165 -7.66 -8.12 14.01
N GLU A 166 -7.80 -6.83 14.30
CA GLU A 166 -8.91 -6.31 15.11
C GLU A 166 -10.27 -6.66 14.51
N THR A 167 -10.41 -6.51 13.19
CA THR A 167 -11.65 -6.87 12.48
C THR A 167 -11.93 -8.36 12.59
N LEU A 168 -10.91 -9.20 12.44
CA LEU A 168 -11.02 -10.65 12.58
C LEU A 168 -11.44 -11.04 14.01
N SER A 169 -10.75 -10.54 15.03
CA SER A 169 -11.07 -10.81 16.44
C SER A 169 -12.49 -10.36 16.81
N ARG A 170 -12.92 -9.19 16.31
CA ARG A 170 -14.29 -8.70 16.50
C ARG A 170 -15.31 -9.61 15.80
N LEU A 171 -15.00 -10.08 14.60
CA LEU A 171 -15.86 -10.99 13.84
C LEU A 171 -15.98 -12.35 14.52
N GLU A 172 -14.89 -12.92 15.00
CA GLU A 172 -14.87 -14.18 15.77
C GLU A 172 -15.74 -14.06 17.03
N THR A 173 -15.56 -12.98 17.80
CA THR A 173 -16.38 -12.70 18.98
C THR A 173 -17.87 -12.59 18.63
N ALA A 174 -18.20 -11.97 17.51
CA ALA A 174 -19.58 -11.85 17.04
C ALA A 174 -20.16 -13.20 16.60
N ILE A 175 -19.40 -14.01 15.87
CA ILE A 175 -19.78 -15.38 15.46
C ILE A 175 -20.06 -16.22 16.70
N ASP A 176 -19.21 -16.15 17.73
CA ASP A 176 -19.38 -16.92 18.96
C ASP A 176 -20.67 -16.53 19.68
N LYS A 177 -20.93 -15.23 19.83
CA LYS A 177 -22.19 -14.73 20.41
C LYS A 177 -23.42 -15.21 19.63
N ILE A 178 -23.37 -15.18 18.30
CA ILE A 178 -24.50 -15.62 17.46
C ILE A 178 -24.67 -17.14 17.55
N SER A 179 -23.58 -17.90 17.57
CA SER A 179 -23.59 -19.36 17.63
C SER A 179 -24.25 -19.90 18.89
N SER A 180 -24.22 -19.14 19.99
CA SER A 180 -24.95 -19.41 21.24
C SER A 180 -26.47 -19.51 21.05
N PHE A 181 -27.02 -18.77 20.08
CA PHE A 181 -28.47 -18.71 19.81
C PHE A 181 -28.86 -19.38 18.49
N ASN A 182 -27.95 -19.45 17.53
CA ASN A 182 -28.14 -20.11 16.24
C ASN A 182 -26.94 -21.04 15.94
N PRO A 183 -27.06 -22.34 16.26
CA PRO A 183 -25.97 -23.31 16.08
C PRO A 183 -25.45 -23.40 14.63
N LYS A 184 -26.26 -23.05 13.62
CA LYS A 184 -25.82 -23.04 12.21
C LYS A 184 -24.75 -21.98 11.94
N ALA A 185 -24.68 -20.92 12.75
CA ALA A 185 -23.66 -19.88 12.63
C ALA A 185 -22.25 -20.40 12.94
N LYS A 186 -22.10 -21.57 13.58
CA LYS A 186 -20.80 -22.22 13.80
C LYS A 186 -20.06 -22.51 12.49
N LEU A 187 -20.79 -22.76 11.39
CA LEU A 187 -20.21 -22.95 10.05
C LEU A 187 -19.42 -21.71 9.57
N LEU A 188 -19.80 -20.50 10.01
CA LEU A 188 -19.07 -19.28 9.66
C LEU A 188 -17.65 -19.26 10.22
N ARG A 189 -17.41 -19.96 11.34
CA ARG A 189 -16.08 -20.09 11.94
C ARG A 189 -15.17 -20.92 11.04
N GLU A 190 -15.70 -21.98 10.44
CA GLU A 190 -14.99 -22.81 9.46
C GLU A 190 -14.69 -22.02 8.18
N THR A 191 -15.64 -21.22 7.70
CA THR A 191 -15.42 -20.33 6.55
C THR A 191 -14.31 -19.29 6.83
N LEU A 192 -14.30 -18.71 8.04
CA LEU A 192 -13.30 -17.71 8.42
C LEU A 192 -11.89 -18.31 8.58
N ALA A 193 -11.79 -19.55 9.07
CA ALA A 193 -10.54 -20.29 9.19
C ALA A 193 -9.99 -20.71 7.81
N ASN A 194 -10.86 -21.08 6.88
CA ASN A 194 -10.51 -21.47 5.52
C ASN A 194 -10.44 -20.29 4.54
N ARG A 195 -10.36 -19.06 5.04
CA ARG A 195 -10.30 -17.87 4.17
C ARG A 195 -9.09 -17.95 3.25
N PRO A 196 -9.22 -17.55 1.98
CA PRO A 196 -8.05 -17.35 1.14
C PRO A 196 -7.17 -16.27 1.78
N VAL A 197 -6.01 -16.66 2.28
CA VAL A 197 -4.97 -15.71 2.67
C VAL A 197 -4.28 -15.30 1.36
N ALA A 198 -4.11 -13.99 1.14
CA ALA A 198 -3.37 -13.49 -0.02
C ALA A 198 -2.07 -14.30 -0.15
N LYS A 199 -1.87 -14.91 -1.33
CA LYS A 199 -0.66 -15.67 -1.62
C LYS A 199 0.46 -14.66 -1.84
N GLY A 200 1.55 -14.85 -1.12
CA GLY A 200 2.76 -14.06 -1.30
C GLY A 200 3.26 -13.56 0.04
N PHE A 201 4.45 -14.03 0.39
CA PHE A 201 5.37 -13.19 1.12
C PHE A 201 6.17 -12.43 0.08
N LEU A 202 6.61 -11.28 0.51
CA LEU A 202 7.40 -10.34 -0.24
C LEU A 202 8.75 -11.09 -0.50
N PRO A 203 9.25 -11.26 -1.76
CA PRO A 203 10.47 -12.04 -2.04
C PRO A 203 11.77 -11.34 -1.64
N ASP A 204 12.83 -12.07 -1.26
CA ASP A 204 14.10 -11.48 -0.76
C ASP A 204 14.73 -10.41 -1.67
N ASN A 205 14.41 -10.42 -2.97
CA ASN A 205 14.87 -9.46 -4.00
C ASN A 205 13.76 -8.52 -4.52
N TRP A 206 12.68 -8.31 -3.76
CA TRP A 206 11.52 -7.49 -4.17
C TRP A 206 11.85 -6.04 -4.58
N ASP A 207 13.03 -5.58 -4.17
CA ASP A 207 13.56 -4.24 -4.38
C ASP A 207 14.15 -4.05 -5.78
N GLU A 208 14.50 -5.13 -6.48
CA GLU A 208 15.26 -5.08 -7.75
C GLU A 208 14.35 -4.96 -8.99
N GLU A 209 13.09 -5.42 -8.93
CA GLU A 209 12.16 -5.43 -10.08
C GLU A 209 11.67 -4.04 -10.52
N ASP A 210 11.76 -3.00 -9.66
CA ASP A 210 11.29 -1.65 -10.00
C ASP A 210 12.37 -0.73 -10.61
N ALA A 211 13.62 -1.18 -10.70
CA ALA A 211 14.72 -0.37 -11.22
C ALA A 211 14.68 -0.22 -12.76
N GLU A 212 13.89 -1.04 -13.45
CA GLU A 212 13.70 -1.00 -14.91
C GLU A 212 12.51 -0.10 -15.31
N GLU A 213 12.44 1.13 -14.79
CA GLU A 213 11.65 2.17 -15.47
C GLU A 213 12.41 2.57 -16.74
N GLU A 214 11.96 2.06 -17.90
CA GLU A 214 12.50 2.39 -19.22
C GLU A 214 12.74 3.90 -19.35
N THR A 215 14.01 4.29 -19.29
CA THR A 215 14.48 5.58 -19.76
C THR A 215 14.26 5.61 -21.28
N GLU A 216 13.69 6.71 -21.77
CA GLU A 216 13.15 6.81 -23.14
C GLU A 216 14.14 6.34 -24.22
N PRO A 217 13.71 5.58 -25.26
CA PRO A 217 14.57 5.32 -26.41
C PRO A 217 14.83 6.62 -27.19
N GLU A 218 16.11 6.77 -27.55
CA GLU A 218 16.73 7.93 -28.19
C GLU A 218 15.93 8.51 -29.37
N LYS A 219 15.87 9.84 -29.42
CA LYS A 219 15.57 10.55 -30.66
C LYS A 219 16.70 10.30 -31.65
N HIS A 220 16.52 9.34 -32.55
CA HIS A 220 17.21 9.33 -33.83
C HIS A 220 16.87 10.65 -34.55
N ALA A 221 17.81 11.59 -34.52
CA ALA A 221 17.76 12.78 -35.35
C ALA A 221 18.10 12.33 -36.78
N ASP A 222 17.07 12.07 -37.58
CA ASP A 222 17.23 11.89 -39.01
C ASP A 222 17.84 13.15 -39.63
N GLU A 223 18.84 12.88 -40.46
CA GLU A 223 19.59 13.81 -41.28
C GLU A 223 18.68 14.73 -42.10
N LEU A 224 18.86 16.03 -41.93
CA LEU A 224 18.62 16.98 -43.03
C LEU A 224 19.92 17.72 -43.29
N THR A 225 20.73 17.10 -44.14
CA THR A 225 21.81 17.74 -44.89
C THR A 225 21.24 18.92 -45.67
N LEU A 226 21.50 20.15 -45.25
CA LEU A 226 21.38 21.32 -46.11
C LEU A 226 22.74 21.62 -46.72
N SER A 227 22.95 21.05 -47.91
CA SER A 227 23.99 21.44 -48.85
C SER A 227 23.42 22.47 -49.84
N ASN A 228 24.17 23.56 -50.00
CA ASN A 228 24.27 24.47 -51.16
C ASN A 228 23.07 25.36 -51.55
N LYS A 229 23.24 26.67 -51.33
CA LYS A 229 23.71 27.62 -52.35
C LYS A 229 24.02 28.99 -51.76
#